data_AF-A0A369RMT4-F1
#
_entry.id   AF-A0A369RMT4-F1
#
_cell.length_a   1.000
_cell.length_b   1.000
_cell.length_c   1.000
_cell.angle_alpha   90.00
_cell.angle_beta   90.00
_cell.angle_gamma   90.00
#
_symmetry.space_group_name_H-M   'P 1'
#
loop_
_entity.id
_entity.type
_entity.pdbx_description
1 polymer ?
#
loop_
_entity_poly.entity_id
_entity_poly.type
_entity_poly.pdbx_seq_one_letter_code
_entity_poly.pdbx_strand_id
1 'polypeptide(L)'
;MKYFIYSLLILFCLQLLLFSSAKTTPNSVNKIQSIPILIKVHLLNDSSGPLLQIPLKVGYISGVVYVNGQSVTNGIVTRLHMQVTASKPKSSIAFPKRVHSNLTSMIDSEKAGHKYQSNVQIQVRIFVRQLPTSNQNKCRTAVEEEVVEVDSYSVQQPIVEQVLLYDDCAGHQIQSTVVRLILEYSKIYSMRKEYDKHIYVRPKMKEIKSFSKSHSV
;
A
#
# COMPACT_ATOMS: atom_id res chain seq x y z
N MET A 1 -59.14 -26.67 -20.98
CA MET A 1 -57.75 -26.97 -21.39
C MET A 1 -56.86 -25.72 -21.40
N LYS A 2 -57.15 -24.65 -22.14
CA LYS A 2 -56.29 -23.44 -22.21
C LYS A 2 -56.02 -22.78 -20.84
N TYR A 3 -57.04 -22.63 -20.00
CA TYR A 3 -56.90 -22.01 -18.65
C TYR A 3 -56.03 -22.82 -17.67
N PHE A 4 -55.98 -24.14 -17.83
CA PHE A 4 -55.16 -25.01 -16.99
C PHE A 4 -53.67 -24.80 -17.24
N ILE A 5 -53.30 -24.59 -18.51
CA ILE A 5 -51.91 -24.32 -18.92
C ILE A 5 -51.45 -22.97 -18.37
N TYR A 6 -52.28 -21.92 -18.44
CA TYR A 6 -51.93 -20.61 -17.88
C TYR A 6 -51.76 -20.66 -16.36
N SER A 7 -52.63 -21.40 -15.66
CA SER A 7 -52.51 -21.55 -14.21
C SER A 7 -51.22 -22.26 -13.80
N LEU A 8 -50.79 -23.28 -14.56
CA LEU A 8 -49.55 -24.00 -14.30
C LEU A 8 -48.31 -23.13 -14.57
N LEU A 9 -48.36 -22.31 -15.62
CA LEU A 9 -47.26 -21.43 -16.02
C LEU A 9 -47.08 -20.27 -15.04
N ILE A 10 -48.18 -19.71 -14.51
CA ILE A 10 -48.14 -18.71 -13.44
C ILE A 10 -47.55 -19.30 -12.16
N LEU A 11 -47.95 -20.52 -11.78
CA LEU A 11 -47.43 -21.18 -10.58
C LEU A 11 -45.91 -21.44 -10.70
N PHE A 12 -45.45 -21.83 -11.89
CA PHE A 12 -44.02 -22.05 -12.18
C PHE A 12 -43.22 -20.74 -12.13
N CYS A 13 -43.73 -19.66 -12.70
CA CYS A 13 -43.10 -18.33 -12.60
C CYS A 13 -43.07 -17.81 -11.16
N LEU A 14 -44.11 -18.06 -10.36
CA LEU A 14 -44.15 -17.66 -8.95
C LEU A 14 -43.13 -18.46 -8.12
N GLN A 15 -42.97 -19.76 -8.40
CA GLN A 15 -41.92 -20.58 -7.78
C GLN A 15 -40.52 -20.07 -8.17
N LEU A 16 -40.28 -19.77 -9.45
CA LEU A 16 -39.00 -19.18 -9.89
C LEU A 16 -38.70 -17.84 -9.19
N LEU A 17 -39.69 -16.98 -9.01
CA LEU A 17 -39.56 -15.73 -8.25
C LEU A 17 -39.24 -15.97 -6.77
N LEU A 18 -39.85 -16.99 -6.15
CA LEU A 18 -39.59 -17.37 -4.76
C LEU A 18 -38.21 -18.04 -4.57
N PHE A 19 -37.69 -18.74 -5.57
CA PHE A 19 -36.32 -19.31 -5.57
C PHE A 19 -35.24 -18.30 -5.99
N SER A 20 -35.58 -17.22 -6.70
CA SER A 20 -34.66 -16.11 -6.99
C SER A 20 -34.35 -15.22 -5.80
N SER A 21 -35.11 -15.33 -4.70
CA SER A 21 -34.67 -14.81 -3.40
C SER A 21 -33.66 -15.79 -2.77
N ALA A 22 -32.56 -16.05 -3.47
CA ALA A 22 -31.38 -16.64 -2.88
C ALA A 22 -30.98 -15.73 -1.72
N LYS A 23 -31.17 -16.24 -0.51
CA LYS A 23 -30.75 -15.64 0.74
C LYS A 23 -29.24 -15.45 0.64
N THR A 24 -28.82 -14.26 0.21
CA THR A 24 -27.44 -13.80 0.39
C THR A 24 -27.27 -13.67 1.89
N THR A 25 -26.81 -14.73 2.51
CA THR A 25 -26.13 -14.62 3.79
C THR A 25 -25.11 -13.51 3.61
N PRO A 26 -25.08 -12.46 4.46
CA PRO A 26 -23.99 -11.50 4.46
C PRO A 26 -22.78 -12.19 5.10
N ASN A 27 -22.30 -13.26 4.47
CA ASN A 27 -21.13 -14.02 4.86
C ASN A 27 -19.91 -13.39 4.21
N SER A 28 -19.52 -12.27 4.78
CA SER A 28 -18.20 -12.04 5.33
C SER A 28 -18.04 -10.53 5.40
N VAL A 29 -17.81 -10.04 6.60
CA VAL A 29 -17.16 -8.74 6.77
C VAL A 29 -15.94 -8.79 5.85
N ASN A 30 -15.96 -8.00 4.78
CA ASN A 30 -14.91 -7.88 3.78
C ASN A 30 -13.55 -7.81 4.49
N LYS A 31 -12.88 -8.95 4.65
CA LYS A 31 -11.69 -9.04 5.50
C LYS A 31 -10.60 -8.34 4.72
N ILE A 32 -10.21 -7.15 5.15
CA ILE A 32 -9.15 -6.39 4.51
C ILE A 32 -7.88 -7.25 4.53
N GLN A 33 -7.54 -7.82 3.38
CA GLN A 33 -6.29 -8.54 3.22
C GLN A 33 -5.21 -7.47 3.04
N SER A 34 -4.47 -7.20 4.12
CA SER A 34 -3.41 -6.20 4.12
C SER A 34 -2.06 -6.85 3.83
N ILE A 35 -1.41 -6.44 2.75
CA ILE A 35 -0.06 -6.87 2.38
C ILE A 35 0.92 -5.80 2.89
N PRO A 36 1.81 -6.15 3.84
CA PRO A 36 2.86 -5.25 4.27
C PRO A 36 3.96 -5.16 3.20
N ILE A 37 4.37 -3.94 2.87
CA ILE A 37 5.46 -3.59 1.96
C ILE A 37 6.51 -2.84 2.77
N LEU A 38 7.79 -3.14 2.55
CA LEU A 38 8.91 -2.49 3.26
C LEU A 38 9.83 -1.79 2.26
N ILE A 39 9.70 -0.48 2.21
CA ILE A 39 10.30 0.33 1.18
C ILE A 39 11.61 0.90 1.67
N LYS A 40 12.65 0.82 0.84
CA LYS A 40 13.99 1.30 1.16
C LYS A 40 14.29 2.58 0.38
N VAL A 41 14.52 3.68 1.09
CA VAL A 41 14.79 5.01 0.48
C VAL A 41 16.08 5.64 0.99
N HIS A 42 16.71 6.45 0.15
CA HIS A 42 17.88 7.29 0.47
C HIS A 42 17.51 8.78 0.45
N LEU A 43 17.94 9.55 1.44
CA LEU A 43 17.75 11.01 1.47
C LEU A 43 18.77 11.70 0.54
N LEU A 44 18.33 12.60 -0.34
CA LEU A 44 19.18 13.21 -1.37
C LEU A 44 20.07 14.37 -0.88
N ASN A 45 19.63 15.10 0.14
CA ASN A 45 20.36 16.28 0.66
C ASN A 45 21.39 15.93 1.74
N ASP A 46 21.60 14.64 1.98
CA ASP A 46 22.58 14.12 2.92
C ASP A 46 23.38 13.10 2.11
N SER A 47 24.61 13.42 1.72
CA SER A 47 25.42 12.70 0.71
C SER A 47 25.62 11.19 0.97
N SER A 48 25.18 10.71 2.13
CA SER A 48 25.16 9.32 2.58
C SER A 48 23.95 9.01 3.49
N GLY A 49 22.84 9.74 3.30
CA GLY A 49 21.70 9.75 4.20
C GLY A 49 21.22 8.35 4.59
N PRO A 50 20.81 8.15 5.87
CA PRO A 50 20.49 6.84 6.38
C PRO A 50 19.38 6.19 5.55
N LEU A 51 19.60 4.93 5.17
CA LEU A 51 18.57 4.12 4.53
C LEU A 51 17.39 3.98 5.49
N LEU A 52 16.20 4.40 5.06
CA LEU A 52 14.97 4.25 5.84
C LEU A 52 14.14 3.10 5.27
N GLN A 53 13.55 2.31 6.17
CA GLN A 53 12.50 1.35 5.88
C GLN A 53 11.14 1.95 6.22
N ILE A 54 10.30 2.11 5.20
CA ILE A 54 8.95 2.66 5.33
C ILE A 54 7.94 1.52 5.15
N PRO A 55 7.11 1.22 6.16
CA PRO A 55 6.05 0.24 6.04
C PRO A 55 4.81 0.86 5.36
N LEU A 56 4.38 0.28 4.24
CA LEU A 56 3.05 0.51 3.67
C LEU A 56 2.20 -0.74 3.76
N LYS A 57 0.88 -0.56 3.85
CA LYS A 57 -0.11 -1.64 3.83
C LYS A 57 -1.00 -1.46 2.62
N VAL A 58 -0.94 -2.41 1.70
CA VAL A 58 -1.87 -2.48 0.56
C VAL A 58 -3.02 -3.40 0.94
N GLY A 59 -4.24 -2.85 0.96
CA GLY A 59 -5.48 -3.57 1.12
C GLY A 59 -6.22 -3.68 -0.22
N TYR A 60 -7.03 -4.72 -0.35
CA TYR A 60 -7.93 -4.88 -1.49
C TYR A 60 -9.29 -5.34 -1.01
N ILE A 61 -10.34 -4.62 -1.42
CA ILE A 61 -11.72 -4.89 -1.02
C ILE A 61 -12.63 -4.65 -2.22
N SER A 62 -13.31 -5.70 -2.68
CA SER A 62 -14.35 -5.62 -3.72
C SER A 62 -13.91 -4.80 -4.94
N GLY A 63 -12.75 -5.10 -5.52
CA GLY A 63 -12.23 -4.38 -6.70
C GLY A 63 -11.48 -3.07 -6.40
N VAL A 64 -11.49 -2.59 -5.15
CA VAL A 64 -10.87 -1.32 -4.77
C VAL A 64 -9.57 -1.55 -4.01
N VAL A 65 -8.50 -0.88 -4.44
CA VAL A 65 -7.19 -0.88 -3.77
C VAL A 65 -7.16 0.22 -2.72
N TYR A 66 -6.65 -0.12 -1.53
CA TYR A 66 -6.42 0.79 -0.43
C TYR A 66 -4.94 0.80 -0.07
N VAL A 67 -4.34 1.96 0.16
CA VAL A 67 -2.98 2.10 0.69
C VAL A 67 -3.04 2.84 2.02
N ASN A 68 -2.57 2.18 3.09
CA ASN A 68 -2.70 2.68 4.47
C ASN A 68 -4.13 3.14 4.81
N GLY A 69 -5.14 2.44 4.28
CA GLY A 69 -6.56 2.72 4.49
C GLY A 69 -7.17 3.76 3.55
N GLN A 70 -6.40 4.34 2.63
CA GLN A 70 -6.90 5.29 1.63
C GLN A 70 -7.17 4.61 0.30
N SER A 71 -8.36 4.80 -0.27
CA SER A 71 -8.68 4.28 -1.59
C SER A 71 -7.85 4.97 -2.68
N VAL A 72 -7.29 4.18 -3.59
CA VAL A 72 -6.48 4.67 -4.71
C VAL A 72 -7.24 4.40 -6.02
N THR A 73 -7.21 5.38 -6.94
CA THR A 73 -7.93 5.28 -8.22
C THR A 73 -7.10 4.51 -9.25
N ASN A 74 -7.75 3.58 -9.96
CA ASN A 74 -7.13 2.84 -11.07
C ASN A 74 -6.83 3.77 -12.26
N GLY A 75 -5.70 3.56 -12.92
CA GLY A 75 -5.31 4.25 -14.16
C GLY A 75 -4.70 5.65 -13.97
N ILE A 76 -4.66 6.18 -12.74
CA ILE A 76 -4.13 7.51 -12.42
C ILE A 76 -3.15 7.39 -11.26
N VAL A 77 -2.05 8.16 -11.30
CA VAL A 77 -1.15 8.26 -10.14
C VAL A 77 -1.83 9.05 -9.04
N THR A 78 -1.92 8.47 -7.86
CA THR A 78 -2.41 9.13 -6.67
C THR A 78 -1.24 9.47 -5.76
N ARG A 79 -1.05 10.76 -5.45
CA ARG A 79 -0.07 11.21 -4.46
C ARG A 79 -0.71 11.28 -3.08
N LEU A 80 -0.22 10.45 -2.17
CA LEU A 80 -0.68 10.41 -0.78
C LEU A 80 0.32 11.13 0.12
N HIS A 81 -0.17 12.09 0.89
CA HIS A 81 0.56 12.72 1.99
C HIS A 81 0.14 12.04 3.29
N MET A 82 1.05 11.39 4.01
CA MET A 82 0.70 10.61 5.21
C MET A 82 1.83 10.58 6.26
N GLN A 83 1.51 10.13 7.46
CA GLN A 83 2.49 9.89 8.52
C GLN A 83 2.68 8.38 8.74
N VAL A 84 3.94 7.93 8.79
CA VAL A 84 4.33 6.52 8.95
C VAL A 84 5.42 6.38 10.00
N THR A 85 5.49 5.22 10.65
CA THR A 85 6.61 4.90 11.53
C THR A 85 7.73 4.29 10.70
N ALA A 86 8.77 5.07 10.40
CA ALA A 86 9.95 4.57 9.70
C ALA A 86 10.91 3.89 10.68
N SER A 87 11.73 2.97 10.16
CA SER A 87 12.79 2.32 10.92
C SER A 87 14.07 2.20 10.09
N LYS A 88 15.24 2.16 10.73
CA LYS A 88 16.46 1.74 10.02
C LYS A 88 16.38 0.25 9.67
N PRO A 89 16.93 -0.17 8.52
CA PRO A 89 17.07 -1.59 8.22
C PRO A 89 17.87 -2.26 9.32
N LYS A 90 17.35 -3.36 9.86
CA LYS A 90 18.18 -4.27 10.67
C LYS A 90 19.34 -4.70 9.79
N SER A 91 20.57 -4.40 10.21
CA SER A 91 21.78 -4.76 9.49
C SER A 91 21.90 -6.29 9.43
N SER A 92 21.36 -6.91 8.38
CA SER A 92 21.65 -8.29 8.05
C SER A 92 22.29 -8.34 6.66
N ILE A 93 23.59 -8.64 6.71
CA ILE A 93 24.54 -9.04 5.65
C ILE A 93 25.72 -8.06 5.59
N ALA A 94 26.81 -8.51 6.21
CA ALA A 94 28.14 -7.96 6.02
C ALA A 94 28.52 -8.09 4.54
N PHE A 95 28.74 -6.95 3.87
CA PHE A 95 29.56 -6.94 2.67
C PHE A 95 31.00 -7.36 3.08
N PRO A 96 31.69 -8.20 2.29
CA PRO A 96 33.05 -8.61 2.64
C PRO A 96 33.95 -7.37 2.70
N LYS A 97 34.48 -7.11 3.90
CA LYS A 97 35.49 -6.08 4.17
C LYS A 97 36.71 -6.33 3.28
N ARG A 98 36.95 -5.46 2.29
CA ARG A 98 38.31 -5.15 1.86
C ARG A 98 38.75 -3.84 2.51
N VAL A 99 39.60 -4.03 3.51
CA VAL A 99 40.67 -3.17 4.04
C VAL A 99 40.75 -1.75 3.45
N HIS A 100 40.40 -0.74 4.24
CA HIS A 100 41.39 0.16 4.82
C HIS A 100 40.81 0.95 6.00
N SER A 101 41.69 1.13 6.98
CA SER A 101 41.58 1.78 8.28
C SER A 101 40.99 3.19 8.28
N ASN A 102 40.01 3.46 9.14
CA ASN A 102 40.21 4.27 10.35
C ASN A 102 38.95 4.27 11.23
N LEU A 103 39.14 3.72 12.42
CA LEU A 103 38.13 3.34 13.39
C LEU A 103 37.89 4.51 14.35
N THR A 104 37.23 5.58 13.88
CA THR A 104 36.80 6.68 14.77
C THR A 104 35.39 7.19 14.48
N SER A 105 34.72 6.73 13.43
CA SER A 105 33.35 7.17 13.08
C SER A 105 32.23 6.26 13.59
N MET A 106 32.55 5.13 14.26
CA MET A 106 31.52 4.18 14.70
C MET A 106 30.77 4.61 15.97
N ILE A 107 31.31 5.53 16.78
CA ILE A 107 30.68 5.95 18.05
C ILE A 107 29.64 7.07 17.83
N ASP A 108 29.83 7.95 16.83
CA ASP A 108 28.85 9.00 16.52
C ASP A 108 27.63 8.49 15.73
N SER A 109 27.76 7.32 15.07
CA SER A 109 26.66 6.64 14.38
C SER A 109 25.60 6.06 15.33
N GLU A 110 25.99 5.67 16.55
CA GLU A 110 25.04 5.15 17.56
C GLU A 110 24.23 6.27 18.21
N LYS A 111 24.82 7.45 18.45
CA LYS A 111 24.06 8.63 18.92
C LYS A 111 23.08 9.18 17.87
N ALA A 112 23.37 9.00 16.57
CA ALA A 112 22.42 9.23 15.48
C ALA A 112 21.37 8.10 15.30
N GLY A 113 21.49 7.00 16.05
CA GLY A 113 20.63 5.81 15.98
C GLY A 113 19.20 6.03 16.48
N HIS A 114 18.97 6.98 17.38
CA HIS A 114 17.65 7.25 17.98
C HIS A 114 16.74 8.15 17.14
N LYS A 115 17.24 8.77 16.06
CA LYS A 115 16.49 9.81 15.32
C LYS A 115 15.35 9.26 14.46
N TYR A 116 15.36 7.98 14.09
CA TYR A 116 14.40 7.40 13.12
C TYR A 116 13.80 6.05 13.56
N GLN A 117 13.38 5.95 14.82
CA GLN A 117 12.20 5.15 15.21
C GLN A 117 11.00 6.11 15.43
N SER A 118 10.85 7.08 14.52
CA SER A 118 9.97 8.22 14.67
C SER A 118 8.86 8.20 13.62
N ASN A 119 7.76 8.85 13.95
CA ASN A 119 6.67 9.06 13.01
C ASN A 119 7.08 10.16 12.03
N VAL A 120 7.42 9.77 10.80
CA VAL A 120 7.84 10.69 9.73
C VAL A 120 6.66 11.00 8.82
N GLN A 121 6.63 12.21 8.26
CA GLN A 121 5.72 12.57 7.18
C GLN A 121 6.32 12.09 5.86
N ILE A 122 5.51 11.49 4.99
CA ILE A 122 5.96 11.04 3.68
C ILE A 122 5.00 11.53 2.60
N GLN A 123 5.55 11.70 1.40
CA GLN A 123 4.78 11.75 0.17
C GLN A 123 5.09 10.50 -0.65
N VAL A 124 4.05 9.74 -0.96
CA VAL A 124 4.16 8.54 -1.81
C VAL A 124 3.26 8.70 -3.02
N ARG A 125 3.79 8.35 -4.19
CA ARG A 125 3.03 8.20 -5.43
C ARG A 125 2.62 6.75 -5.54
N ILE A 126 1.33 6.49 -5.76
CA ILE A 126 0.79 5.15 -5.97
C ILE A 126 0.15 5.10 -7.35
N PHE A 127 0.48 4.08 -8.14
CA PHE A 127 -0.15 3.81 -9.41
C PHE A 127 -0.80 2.42 -9.40
N VAL A 128 -2.10 2.37 -9.66
CA VAL A 128 -2.86 1.13 -9.77
C VAL A 128 -3.23 0.91 -11.23
N ARG A 129 -3.01 -0.30 -11.75
CA ARG A 129 -3.44 -0.71 -13.09
C ARG A 129 -3.95 -2.13 -13.12
N GLN A 130 -4.97 -2.37 -13.95
CA GLN A 130 -5.34 -3.73 -14.33
C GLN A 130 -4.43 -4.20 -15.47
N LEU A 131 -3.96 -5.43 -15.34
CA LEU A 131 -3.12 -6.11 -16.31
C LEU A 131 -3.95 -7.22 -16.97
N PRO A 132 -3.76 -7.44 -18.29
CA PRO A 132 -4.41 -8.55 -18.96
C PRO A 132 -3.94 -9.88 -18.34
N THR A 133 -4.87 -10.82 -18.31
CA THR A 133 -4.68 -12.20 -17.89
C THR A 133 -5.09 -13.11 -19.04
N SER A 134 -4.42 -14.25 -19.20
CA SER A 134 -4.82 -15.27 -20.17
C SER A 134 -6.10 -16.00 -19.76
N ASN A 135 -6.44 -15.95 -18.46
CA ASN A 135 -7.64 -16.57 -17.91
C ASN A 135 -8.74 -15.52 -17.77
N GLN A 136 -9.81 -15.67 -18.56
CA GLN A 136 -10.97 -14.76 -18.56
C GLN A 136 -11.66 -14.65 -17.19
N ASN A 137 -11.47 -15.64 -16.31
CA ASN A 137 -12.09 -15.67 -14.99
C ASN A 137 -11.21 -15.08 -13.88
N LYS A 138 -10.09 -14.46 -14.23
CA LYS A 138 -9.19 -13.83 -13.26
C LYS A 138 -8.79 -12.45 -13.74
N CYS A 139 -8.81 -11.49 -12.86
CA CYS A 139 -8.17 -10.20 -13.08
C CYS A 139 -6.82 -10.17 -12.37
N ARG A 140 -5.94 -9.30 -12.85
CA ARG A 140 -4.65 -9.04 -12.21
C ARG A 140 -4.52 -7.54 -12.03
N THR A 141 -4.44 -7.09 -10.79
CA THR A 141 -4.24 -5.68 -10.45
C THR A 141 -2.80 -5.48 -9.98
N ALA A 142 -2.07 -4.58 -10.61
CA ALA A 142 -0.73 -4.19 -10.18
C ALA A 142 -0.79 -2.84 -9.45
N VAL A 143 -0.13 -2.79 -8.30
CA VAL A 143 0.05 -1.59 -7.47
C VAL A 143 1.53 -1.28 -7.43
N GLU A 144 1.95 -0.17 -8.03
CA GLU A 144 3.32 0.36 -7.98
C GLU A 144 3.37 1.55 -7.03
N GLU A 145 4.44 1.67 -6.26
CA GLU A 145 4.61 2.73 -5.27
C GLU A 145 6.00 3.38 -5.36
N GLU A 146 6.05 4.70 -5.21
CA GLU A 146 7.29 5.48 -5.21
C GLU A 146 7.21 6.53 -4.10
N VAL A 147 8.04 6.41 -3.07
CA VAL A 147 8.24 7.45 -2.07
C VAL A 147 9.10 8.55 -2.68
N VAL A 148 8.58 9.77 -2.66
CA VAL A 148 9.24 10.94 -3.28
C VAL A 148 9.76 11.95 -2.26
N GLU A 149 9.20 11.95 -1.05
CA GLU A 149 9.59 12.88 0.01
C GLU A 149 9.42 12.25 1.40
N VAL A 150 10.33 12.57 2.32
CA VAL A 150 10.28 12.21 3.75
C VAL A 150 10.63 13.45 4.57
N ASP A 151 9.76 13.87 5.48
CA ASP A 151 9.91 15.06 6.32
C ASP A 151 10.33 16.32 5.55
N SER A 152 9.71 16.58 4.40
CA SER A 152 10.04 17.68 3.48
C SER A 152 11.39 17.56 2.75
N TYR A 153 12.11 16.44 2.92
CA TYR A 153 13.32 16.13 2.16
C TYR A 153 13.01 15.21 0.99
N SER A 154 13.50 15.59 -0.20
CA SER A 154 13.46 14.73 -1.38
C SER A 154 14.24 13.45 -1.14
N VAL A 155 13.70 12.33 -1.60
CA VAL A 155 14.36 11.02 -1.52
C VAL A 155 14.56 10.41 -2.89
N GLN A 156 15.49 9.46 -2.95
CA GLN A 156 15.67 8.57 -4.08
C GLN A 156 15.30 7.14 -3.67
N GLN A 157 14.41 6.55 -4.47
CA GLN A 157 14.02 5.15 -4.37
C GLN A 157 14.45 4.42 -5.65
N PRO A 158 15.64 3.79 -5.68
CA PRO A 158 16.12 3.12 -6.89
C PRO A 158 15.30 1.88 -7.28
N ILE A 159 14.58 1.30 -6.31
CA ILE A 159 13.78 0.07 -6.49
C ILE A 159 12.35 0.33 -6.02
N VAL A 160 11.40 0.11 -6.91
CA VAL A 160 9.94 0.13 -6.65
C VAL A 160 9.48 -1.28 -6.28
N GLU A 161 8.68 -1.40 -5.20
CA GLU A 161 7.98 -2.65 -4.89
C GLU A 161 6.61 -2.64 -5.60
N GLN A 162 6.42 -3.55 -6.57
CA GLN A 162 5.15 -3.75 -7.24
C GLN A 162 4.38 -4.91 -6.59
N VAL A 163 3.17 -4.65 -6.12
CA VAL A 163 2.27 -5.70 -5.62
C VAL A 163 1.33 -6.13 -6.74
N LEU A 164 1.38 -7.40 -7.08
CA LEU A 164 0.44 -8.05 -8.00
C LEU A 164 -0.64 -8.74 -7.18
N LEU A 165 -1.88 -8.29 -7.35
CA LEU A 165 -3.08 -8.86 -6.77
C LEU A 165 -3.79 -9.67 -7.86
N TYR A 166 -4.20 -10.88 -7.53
CA TYR A 166 -4.99 -11.75 -8.40
C TYR A 166 -6.38 -11.90 -7.80
N ASP A 167 -7.39 -11.53 -8.56
CA ASP A 167 -8.78 -11.52 -8.15
C ASP A 167 -9.66 -12.44 -9.01
N ASP A 168 -10.74 -12.95 -8.41
CA ASP A 168 -11.78 -13.72 -9.11
C ASP A 168 -12.77 -12.80 -9.85
N CYS A 169 -13.71 -13.38 -10.59
CA CYS A 169 -14.76 -12.62 -11.29
C CYS A 169 -15.65 -11.77 -10.37
N ALA A 170 -15.67 -12.08 -9.06
CA ALA A 170 -16.46 -11.37 -8.06
C ALA A 170 -15.65 -10.27 -7.36
N GLY A 171 -14.38 -10.05 -7.76
CA GLY A 171 -13.51 -9.04 -7.17
C GLY A 171 -13.01 -9.40 -5.78
N HIS A 172 -12.91 -10.68 -5.45
CA HIS A 172 -12.24 -11.17 -4.25
C HIS A 172 -10.79 -11.52 -4.54
N GLN A 173 -9.89 -11.09 -3.66
CA GLN A 173 -8.47 -11.42 -3.76
C GLN A 173 -8.25 -12.92 -3.47
N ILE A 174 -7.69 -13.62 -4.47
CA ILE A 174 -7.29 -15.02 -4.39
C ILE A 174 -5.82 -15.15 -3.97
N GLN A 175 -4.96 -14.29 -4.51
CA GLN A 175 -3.51 -14.37 -4.30
C GLN A 175 -2.86 -12.99 -4.41
N SER A 176 -1.70 -12.84 -3.77
CA SER A 176 -0.79 -11.73 -4.02
C SER A 176 0.66 -12.18 -4.17
N THR A 177 1.44 -11.46 -4.96
CA THR A 177 2.90 -11.54 -4.97
C THR A 177 3.51 -10.14 -5.01
N VAL A 178 4.74 -10.01 -4.55
CA VAL A 178 5.52 -8.76 -4.58
C VAL A 178 6.70 -8.95 -5.52
N VAL A 179 6.85 -8.03 -6.47
CA VAL A 179 7.92 -8.00 -7.47
C VAL A 179 8.72 -6.72 -7.27
N ARG A 180 10.04 -6.80 -7.43
CA ARG A 180 10.91 -5.62 -7.38
C ARG A 180 11.24 -5.16 -8.79
N LEU A 181 11.06 -3.87 -9.03
CA LEU A 181 11.37 -3.23 -10.30
C LEU A 181 12.41 -2.14 -10.06
N ILE A 182 13.37 -2.00 -10.97
CA ILE A 182 14.19 -0.79 -11.03
C ILE A 182 13.24 0.37 -11.35
N LEU A 183 13.39 1.51 -10.66
CA LEU A 183 12.48 2.67 -10.80
C LEU A 183 12.28 3.07 -12.26
N GLU A 184 13.36 3.14 -13.05
CA GLU A 184 13.32 3.52 -14.46
C GLU A 184 12.46 2.60 -15.34
N TYR A 185 12.26 1.35 -14.93
CA TYR A 185 11.41 0.37 -15.63
C TYR A 185 9.97 0.32 -15.09
N SER A 186 9.69 1.04 -13.99
CA SER A 186 8.34 1.14 -13.44
C SER A 186 7.46 2.04 -14.30
N LYS A 187 6.16 1.76 -14.34
CA LYS A 187 5.22 2.61 -15.08
C LYS A 187 5.05 3.95 -14.37
N ILE A 188 5.10 3.95 -13.03
CA ILE A 188 4.96 5.17 -12.23
C ILE A 188 6.06 6.21 -12.49
N TYR A 189 7.30 5.77 -12.80
CA TYR A 189 8.39 6.67 -13.18
C TYR A 189 8.13 7.38 -14.52
N SER A 190 7.55 6.67 -15.49
CA SER A 190 7.23 7.26 -16.80
C SER A 190 6.09 8.31 -16.76
N MET A 191 5.38 8.44 -15.64
CA MET A 191 4.24 9.33 -15.50
C MET A 191 4.67 10.68 -14.92
N ARG A 192 4.29 11.77 -15.61
CA ARG A 192 4.63 13.13 -15.19
C ARG A 192 3.93 13.48 -13.88
N LYS A 193 4.71 14.01 -12.94
CA LYS A 193 4.28 14.39 -11.58
C LYS A 193 3.21 15.49 -11.53
N GLU A 194 3.05 16.25 -12.61
CA GLU A 194 2.08 17.35 -12.74
C GLU A 194 0.61 16.87 -12.84
N TYR A 195 0.39 15.62 -13.22
CA TYR A 195 -0.95 15.02 -13.34
C TYR A 195 -1.32 14.12 -12.17
N ASP A 196 -0.50 14.10 -11.11
CA ASP A 196 -0.80 13.30 -9.93
C ASP A 196 -2.07 13.82 -9.26
N LYS A 197 -2.99 12.92 -8.89
CA LYS A 197 -4.15 13.25 -8.06
C LYS A 197 -3.71 13.31 -6.60
N HIS A 198 -3.86 14.46 -5.95
CA HIS A 198 -3.45 14.65 -4.57
C HIS A 198 -4.54 14.18 -3.58
N ILE A 199 -4.15 13.36 -2.61
CA ILE A 199 -4.96 12.98 -1.46
C ILE A 199 -4.16 13.27 -0.19
N TYR A 200 -4.69 14.17 0.64
CA TYR A 200 -4.09 14.55 1.91
C TYR A 200 -4.67 13.69 3.03
N VAL A 201 -3.84 12.84 3.63
CA VAL A 201 -4.23 12.06 4.81
C VAL A 201 -3.81 12.84 6.04
N ARG A 202 -4.80 13.32 6.80
CA ARG A 202 -4.51 14.04 8.04
C ARG A 202 -3.64 13.15 8.95
N PRO A 203 -2.48 13.62 9.45
CA PRO A 203 -1.68 12.87 10.39
C PRO A 203 -2.54 12.48 11.60
N LYS A 204 -2.60 11.20 11.94
CA LYS A 204 -3.13 10.77 13.24
C LYS A 204 -2.08 11.15 14.29
N MET A 205 -2.07 12.42 14.71
CA MET A 205 -1.27 12.82 15.85
C MET A 205 -1.75 11.97 17.03
N LYS A 206 -0.86 11.17 17.63
CA LYS A 206 -1.11 10.68 18.98
C LYS A 206 -1.30 11.93 19.83
N GLU A 207 -2.44 12.07 20.49
CA GLU A 207 -2.57 13.05 21.58
C GLU A 207 -1.37 12.81 22.49
N ILE A 208 -0.46 13.78 22.53
CA ILE A 208 0.51 13.85 23.60
C ILE A 208 -0.38 14.04 24.82
N LYS A 209 -0.57 12.99 25.62
CA LYS A 209 -1.12 13.15 26.97
C LYS A 209 -0.25 14.22 27.60
N SER A 210 -0.83 15.41 27.75
CA SER A 210 -0.17 16.59 28.31
C SER A 210 0.62 16.13 29.51
N PHE A 211 1.92 16.44 29.54
CA PHE A 211 2.74 16.27 30.73
C PHE A 211 1.93 16.77 31.92
N SER A 212 1.62 15.88 32.86
CA SER A 212 1.05 16.30 34.13
C SER A 212 2.00 17.35 34.67
N LYS A 213 1.54 18.61 34.75
CA LYS A 213 2.19 19.63 35.56
C LYS A 213 2.24 19.07 36.97
N SER A 214 3.37 18.49 37.35
CA SER A 214 3.72 18.33 38.75
C SER A 214 4.01 19.72 39.28
N HIS A 215 2.94 20.39 39.71
CA HIS A 215 3.04 21.38 40.77
C HIS A 215 2.86 20.69 42.11
N SER A 216 3.46 21.32 43.13
CA SER A 216 3.48 20.97 44.56
C SER A 216 4.57 19.95 44.94
N VAL A 217 5.51 20.24 45.85
CA VAL A 217 5.73 21.35 46.81
C VAL A 217 7.24 21.61 46.90
#